data_AF-A0A0F3M487-F1
#
_entry.id   AF-A0A0F3M487-F1
#
_cell.length_a   1.000
_cell.length_b   1.000
_cell.length_c   1.000
_cell.angle_alpha   90.00
_cell.angle_beta   90.00
_cell.angle_gamma   90.00
#
_symmetry.space_group_name_H-M   'P 1'
#
loop_
_entity.id
_entity.type
_entity.pdbx_description
1 polymer ?
#
loop_
_entity_poly.entity_id
_entity_poly.type
_entity_poly.pdbx_seq_one_letter_code
_entity_poly.pdbx_strand_id
1 'polypeptide(L)'
;MRNYSPFPGEKIIIAADNDSKNSITNNTVIKAAKTLEMKGAITCIVKPPENGDFNNLLQSCGEQSIRDIIEPEITKLTKAVETTKLTQTENNSIEKQNDITNVKELYNKSSSLYYLKQEEEANWKRL
;
A
#
# COMPACT_ATOMS: atom_id res chain seq x y z
N MET A 1 5.28 -25.18 -14.90
CA MET A 1 4.37 -24.14 -14.39
C MET A 1 5.16 -23.12 -13.60
N ARG A 2 4.92 -21.81 -13.79
CA ARG A 2 5.50 -20.75 -12.96
C ARG A 2 4.38 -20.14 -12.13
N ASN A 3 4.64 -19.91 -10.85
CA ASN A 3 3.70 -19.16 -10.01
C ASN A 3 3.65 -17.71 -10.48
N TYR A 4 2.46 -17.13 -10.42
CA TYR A 4 2.27 -15.72 -10.71
C TYR A 4 3.11 -14.85 -9.74
N SER A 5 3.65 -13.73 -10.25
CA SER A 5 4.39 -12.78 -9.45
C SER A 5 3.80 -11.39 -9.67
N PRO A 6 3.17 -10.80 -8.64
CA PRO A 6 2.53 -9.51 -8.75
C PRO A 6 3.54 -8.36 -8.72
N PHE A 7 3.09 -7.20 -9.16
CA PHE A 7 3.80 -5.93 -8.96
C PHE A 7 3.35 -5.26 -7.64
N PRO A 8 4.21 -4.46 -6.98
CA PRO A 8 3.81 -3.71 -5.79
C PRO A 8 2.61 -2.80 -6.06
N GLY A 9 1.58 -2.86 -5.21
CA GLY A 9 0.33 -2.13 -5.34
C GLY A 9 -0.68 -2.74 -6.31
N GLU A 10 -0.38 -3.89 -6.92
CA GLU A 10 -1.31 -4.60 -7.80
C GLU A 10 -2.52 -5.11 -7.01
N LYS A 11 -3.72 -4.85 -7.53
CA LYS A 11 -4.99 -5.23 -6.91
C LYS A 11 -5.44 -6.58 -7.47
N ILE A 12 -5.54 -7.59 -6.61
CA ILE A 12 -5.87 -8.95 -7.03
C ILE A 12 -7.11 -9.44 -6.27
N ILE A 13 -8.11 -9.89 -7.02
CA ILE A 13 -9.27 -10.58 -6.48
C ILE A 13 -9.08 -12.07 -6.68
N ILE A 14 -9.15 -12.83 -5.59
CA ILE A 14 -9.09 -14.28 -5.59
C ILE A 14 -10.52 -14.80 -5.41
N ALA A 15 -11.16 -15.21 -6.50
CA ALA A 15 -12.44 -15.88 -6.46
C ALA A 15 -12.25 -17.34 -6.03
N ALA A 16 -12.94 -17.73 -4.95
CA ALA A 16 -12.85 -19.06 -4.39
C ALA A 16 -14.24 -19.63 -4.11
N ASP A 17 -14.33 -20.96 -4.18
CA ASP A 17 -15.57 -21.68 -3.90
C ASP A 17 -15.92 -21.56 -2.41
N ASN A 18 -17.23 -21.54 -2.10
CA ASN A 18 -17.73 -21.51 -0.74
C ASN A 18 -18.15 -22.90 -0.25
N ASP A 19 -17.41 -23.92 -0.67
CA ASP A 19 -17.73 -25.31 -0.30
C ASP A 19 -17.23 -25.58 1.12
N SER A 20 -18.14 -25.53 2.08
CA SER A 20 -17.91 -25.69 3.53
C SER A 20 -17.20 -26.98 3.99
N LYS A 21 -16.69 -27.83 3.09
CA LYS A 21 -16.12 -29.15 3.41
C LYS A 21 -14.64 -29.37 3.07
N ASN A 22 -13.97 -28.50 2.32
CA ASN A 22 -12.54 -28.67 2.04
C ASN A 22 -11.68 -27.67 2.81
N SER A 23 -11.23 -28.05 4.01
CA SER A 23 -10.23 -27.27 4.77
C SER A 23 -8.94 -27.01 3.96
N ILE A 24 -8.64 -27.89 3.00
CA ILE A 24 -7.49 -27.79 2.09
C ILE A 24 -7.66 -26.62 1.11
N THR A 25 -8.86 -26.39 0.56
CA THR A 25 -9.09 -25.29 -0.40
C THR A 25 -8.99 -23.94 0.32
N ASN A 26 -9.58 -23.81 1.50
CA ASN A 26 -9.47 -22.61 2.33
C ASN A 26 -8.02 -22.28 2.70
N ASN A 27 -7.25 -23.28 3.16
CA ASN A 27 -5.84 -23.08 3.50
C ASN A 27 -5.00 -22.68 2.29
N THR A 28 -5.32 -23.22 1.12
CA THR A 28 -4.60 -22.89 -0.13
C THR A 28 -4.88 -21.47 -0.57
N VAL A 29 -6.15 -21.04 -0.55
CA VAL A 29 -6.56 -19.67 -0.91
C VAL A 29 -5.93 -18.64 0.03
N ILE A 30 -5.96 -18.90 1.35
CA ILE A 30 -5.33 -18.02 2.35
C ILE A 30 -3.81 -17.94 2.15
N LYS A 31 -3.15 -19.07 1.87
CA LYS A 31 -1.69 -19.08 1.60
C LYS A 31 -1.36 -18.32 0.31
N ALA A 32 -2.18 -18.44 -0.72
CA ALA A 32 -2.00 -17.71 -1.97
C ALA A 32 -2.13 -16.19 -1.74
N ALA A 33 -3.19 -15.76 -1.05
CA ALA A 33 -3.39 -14.35 -0.68
C ALA A 33 -2.17 -13.79 0.07
N LYS A 34 -1.74 -14.45 1.14
CA LYS A 34 -0.55 -14.03 1.92
C LYS A 34 0.72 -13.97 1.07
N THR A 35 0.91 -14.92 0.15
CA THR A 35 2.09 -14.95 -0.73
C THR A 35 2.11 -13.76 -1.69
N LEU A 36 0.94 -13.37 -2.21
CA LEU A 36 0.81 -12.20 -3.08
C LEU A 36 0.97 -10.90 -2.29
N GLU A 37 0.42 -10.82 -1.07
CA GLU A 37 0.58 -9.68 -0.16
C GLU A 37 2.04 -9.46 0.24
N MET A 38 2.77 -10.54 0.58
CA MET A 38 4.21 -10.46 0.86
C MET A 38 5.04 -9.94 -0.32
N LYS A 39 4.54 -10.08 -1.54
CA LYS A 39 5.16 -9.54 -2.76
C LYS A 39 4.68 -8.12 -3.10
N GLY A 40 3.87 -7.51 -2.23
CA GLY A 40 3.40 -6.15 -2.34
C GLY A 40 2.06 -5.98 -3.05
N ALA A 41 1.36 -7.06 -3.41
CA ALA A 41 -0.01 -6.96 -3.92
C ALA A 41 -1.00 -6.59 -2.80
N ILE A 42 -2.13 -6.03 -3.18
CA ILE A 42 -3.29 -5.86 -2.30
C ILE A 42 -4.31 -6.89 -2.75
N THR A 43 -4.59 -7.87 -1.89
CA THR A 43 -5.48 -8.98 -2.25
C THR A 43 -6.83 -8.90 -1.54
N CYS A 44 -7.87 -9.40 -2.22
CA CYS A 44 -9.16 -9.68 -1.62
C CYS A 44 -9.61 -11.08 -2.01
N ILE A 45 -10.16 -11.83 -1.07
CA ILE A 45 -10.76 -13.14 -1.32
C ILE A 45 -12.27 -12.95 -1.39
N VAL A 46 -12.87 -13.40 -2.49
CA VAL A 46 -14.32 -13.34 -2.72
C VAL A 46 -14.87 -14.75 -2.86
N LYS A 47 -16.06 -14.97 -2.32
CA LYS A 47 -16.75 -16.25 -2.35
C LYS A 47 -18.23 -16.05 -2.65
N PRO A 48 -18.91 -17.04 -3.26
CA PRO A 48 -20.37 -17.05 -3.35
C PRO A 48 -21.00 -16.98 -1.95
N PRO A 49 -22.17 -16.33 -1.79
CA PRO A 49 -22.84 -16.20 -0.50
C PRO A 49 -23.39 -17.55 0.00
N GLU A 50 -23.82 -18.40 -0.92
CA GLU A 50 -24.29 -19.75 -0.64
C GLU A 50 -23.16 -20.77 -0.84
N ASN A 51 -23.33 -22.00 -0.31
CA ASN A 51 -22.40 -23.10 -0.60
C ASN A 51 -22.39 -23.37 -2.12
N GLY A 52 -21.21 -23.48 -2.71
CA GLY A 52 -21.04 -23.72 -4.14
C GLY A 52 -19.97 -22.81 -4.75
N ASP A 53 -19.92 -22.82 -6.08
CA ASP A 53 -19.02 -22.00 -6.89
C ASP A 53 -19.74 -20.81 -7.56
N PHE A 54 -18.97 -19.94 -8.21
CA PHE A 54 -19.54 -18.82 -8.96
C PHE A 54 -20.32 -19.26 -10.21
N ASN A 55 -20.09 -20.46 -10.74
CA ASN A 55 -20.85 -20.97 -11.88
C ASN A 55 -22.28 -21.33 -11.46
N ASN A 56 -22.45 -21.93 -10.28
CA ASN A 56 -23.76 -22.20 -9.69
C ASN A 56 -24.52 -20.89 -9.47
N LEU A 57 -23.85 -19.89 -8.90
CA LEU A 57 -24.42 -18.56 -8.69
C LEU A 57 -24.84 -17.89 -10.01
N LEU A 58 -23.99 -17.99 -11.05
CA LEU A 58 -24.30 -17.45 -12.37
C LEU A 58 -25.55 -18.11 -12.98
N GLN A 59 -25.68 -19.43 -12.82
CA GLN A 59 -26.79 -20.20 -13.37
C GLN A 59 -28.10 -19.95 -12.61
N SER A 60 -28.06 -19.78 -11.29
CA SER A 60 -29.25 -19.62 -10.46
C SER A 60 -29.76 -18.18 -10.41
N CYS A 61 -28.86 -17.20 -10.29
CA CYS A 61 -29.22 -15.81 -10.01
C CYS A 61 -28.73 -14.82 -11.08
N GLY A 62 -27.97 -15.27 -12.07
CA GLY A 62 -27.50 -14.46 -13.19
C GLY A 62 -26.24 -13.62 -12.86
N GLU A 63 -25.80 -12.83 -13.84
CA GLU A 63 -24.56 -12.05 -13.72
C GLU A 63 -24.63 -10.94 -12.66
N GLN A 64 -25.84 -10.41 -12.40
CA GLN A 64 -26.00 -9.31 -11.46
C GLN A 64 -25.58 -9.73 -10.04
N SER A 65 -25.85 -10.98 -9.65
CA SER A 65 -25.42 -11.48 -8.35
C SER A 65 -23.91 -11.58 -8.20
N ILE A 66 -23.18 -11.80 -9.30
CA ILE A 66 -21.71 -11.73 -9.28
C ILE A 66 -21.26 -10.27 -9.14
N ARG A 67 -21.88 -9.34 -9.87
CA ARG A 67 -21.57 -7.91 -9.78
C ARG A 67 -21.75 -7.38 -8.36
N ASP A 68 -22.87 -7.72 -7.72
CA ASP A 68 -23.20 -7.29 -6.36
C ASP A 68 -22.16 -7.73 -5.32
N ILE A 69 -21.45 -8.85 -5.58
CA ILE A 69 -20.36 -9.35 -4.72
C ILE A 69 -19.04 -8.66 -5.04
N ILE A 70 -18.73 -8.48 -6.33
CA ILE A 70 -17.40 -8.04 -6.78
C ILE A 70 -17.25 -6.51 -6.75
N GLU A 71 -18.28 -5.75 -7.11
CA GLU A 71 -18.21 -4.27 -7.17
C GLU A 71 -17.87 -3.60 -5.83
N PRO A 72 -18.45 -4.03 -4.68
CA PRO A 72 -18.06 -3.50 -3.38
C PRO A 72 -16.58 -3.77 -3.07
N GLU A 73 -16.07 -4.93 -3.46
CA GLU A 73 -14.68 -5.33 -3.22
C GLU A 73 -13.70 -4.56 -4.12
N ILE A 74 -14.05 -4.32 -5.38
CA ILE A 74 -13.30 -3.41 -6.27
C ILE A 74 -13.23 -2.01 -5.67
N THR A 75 -14.33 -1.52 -5.11
CA THR A 75 -14.41 -0.19 -4.49
C THR A 75 -13.51 -0.10 -3.26
N LYS A 76 -13.52 -1.12 -2.39
CA LYS A 76 -12.64 -1.21 -1.21
C LYS A 76 -11.17 -1.22 -1.60
N LEU A 77 -10.79 -2.08 -2.56
CA LEU A 77 -9.42 -2.19 -3.05
C LEU A 77 -8.95 -0.86 -3.66
N THR A 78 -9.83 -0.13 -4.34
CA THR A 78 -9.48 1.15 -4.95
C THR A 78 -9.20 2.24 -3.92
N LYS A 79 -10.01 2.33 -2.86
CA LYS A 79 -9.78 3.26 -1.75
C LYS A 79 -8.51 2.94 -0.96
N ALA A 80 -8.20 1.66 -0.74
CA ALA A 80 -6.99 1.24 -0.02
C ALA A 80 -5.68 1.62 -0.74
N VAL A 81 -5.72 1.73 -2.07
CA VAL A 81 -4.59 2.21 -2.88
C VAL A 81 -4.40 3.73 -2.78
N GLU A 82 -5.49 4.48 -2.61
CA GLU A 82 -5.42 5.94 -2.45
C GLU A 82 -4.80 6.31 -1.10
N THR A 83 -5.13 5.60 -0.03
CA THR A 83 -4.53 5.81 1.30
C THR A 83 -3.05 5.42 1.37
N THR A 84 -2.60 4.42 0.62
CA THR A 84 -1.17 4.03 0.57
C THR A 84 -0.32 4.98 -0.31
N LYS A 85 -0.90 5.59 -1.34
CA LYS A 85 -0.23 6.65 -2.12
C LYS A 85 -0.04 7.94 -1.33
N LEU A 86 -0.97 8.28 -0.44
CA LEU A 86 -0.86 9.47 0.41
C LEU A 86 0.30 9.35 1.41
N THR A 87 0.49 8.19 2.05
CA THR A 87 1.59 7.99 3.02
C THR A 87 2.98 7.91 2.38
N GLN A 88 3.11 7.41 1.15
CA GLN A 88 4.38 7.44 0.40
C GLN A 88 4.73 8.84 -0.14
N THR A 89 3.74 9.66 -0.48
CA THR A 89 3.97 11.03 -0.92
C THR A 89 4.44 11.92 0.23
N GLU A 90 3.90 11.68 1.44
CA GLU A 90 4.32 12.38 2.66
C GLU A 90 5.75 11.98 3.08
N ASN A 91 6.08 10.68 3.12
CA ASN A 91 7.42 10.24 3.55
C ASN A 91 8.53 10.71 2.59
N ASN A 92 8.31 10.63 1.27
CA ASN A 92 9.29 11.12 0.27
C ASN A 92 9.43 12.65 0.26
N SER A 93 8.39 13.38 0.66
CA SER A 93 8.45 14.84 0.77
C SER A 93 9.13 15.29 2.06
N ILE A 94 8.94 14.56 3.16
CA ILE A 94 9.59 14.81 4.45
C ILE A 94 11.10 14.51 4.37
N GLU A 95 11.52 13.39 3.78
CA GLU A 95 12.95 13.08 3.61
C GLU A 95 13.67 14.14 2.76
N LYS A 96 13.11 14.51 1.60
CA LYS A 96 13.69 15.55 0.74
C LYS A 96 13.76 16.92 1.43
N GLN A 97 12.78 17.26 2.25
CA GLN A 97 12.77 18.54 2.99
C GLN A 97 13.83 18.54 4.10
N ASN A 98 14.04 17.43 4.80
CA ASN A 98 15.08 17.28 5.81
C ASN A 98 16.49 17.34 5.21
N ASP A 99 16.71 16.71 4.06
CA ASP A 99 18.00 16.76 3.35
C ASP A 99 18.34 18.18 2.90
N ILE A 100 17.37 18.92 2.34
CA ILE A 100 17.57 20.31 1.89
C ILE A 100 17.85 21.24 3.09
N THR A 101 17.18 21.03 4.23
CA THR A 101 17.37 21.83 5.44
C THR A 101 18.77 21.63 6.02
N ASN A 102 19.23 20.38 6.10
CA ASN A 102 20.57 20.04 6.60
C ASN A 102 21.69 20.62 5.70
N VAL A 103 21.53 20.58 4.38
CA VAL A 103 22.52 21.14 3.44
C VAL A 103 22.62 22.67 3.57
N LYS A 104 21.48 23.37 3.71
CA LYS A 104 21.49 24.83 3.94
C LYS A 104 22.18 25.20 5.24
N GLU A 105 21.95 24.45 6.31
CA GLU A 105 22.57 24.71 7.60
C GLU A 105 24.10 24.48 7.56
N LEU A 106 24.56 23.42 6.89
CA LEU A 106 25.98 23.15 6.69
C LEU A 106 26.67 24.24 5.86
N TYR A 107 26.06 24.66 4.75
CA TYR A 107 26.58 25.76 3.93
C TYR A 107 26.71 27.05 4.74
N ASN A 108 25.67 27.41 5.50
CA ASN A 108 25.68 28.60 6.33
C ASN A 108 26.74 28.55 7.44
N LYS A 109 26.96 27.39 8.08
CA LYS A 109 28.01 27.21 9.10
C LYS A 109 29.42 27.20 8.52
N SER A 110 29.58 26.73 7.29
CA SER A 110 30.88 26.75 6.58
C SER A 110 31.23 28.11 5.99
N SER A 111 30.25 29.01 5.87
CA SER A 111 30.46 30.34 5.32
C SER A 111 31.40 31.14 6.23
N SER A 112 32.48 31.66 5.66
CA SER A 112 33.45 32.51 6.38
C SER A 112 32.77 33.70 7.09
N LEU A 113 31.63 34.17 6.58
CA LEU A 113 30.82 35.23 7.19
C LEU A 113 30.16 34.81 8.51
N TYR A 114 29.90 33.52 8.74
CA TYR A 114 29.33 33.02 9.99
C TYR A 114 30.31 33.20 11.15
N TYR A 115 31.59 32.85 10.97
CA TYR A 115 32.61 33.03 12.00
C TYR A 115 32.91 34.50 12.27
N LEU A 116 32.95 35.34 11.23
CA LEU A 116 33.12 36.80 11.37
C LEU A 116 31.97 37.42 12.18
N LYS A 117 30.72 36.99 11.94
CA LYS A 117 29.56 37.48 12.67
C LYS A 117 29.56 37.07 14.15
N GLN A 118 30.00 35.85 14.45
CA GLN A 118 30.14 35.38 15.84
C GLN A 118 31.24 36.14 16.58
N GLU A 119 32.34 36.47 15.90
CA GLU A 119 33.44 37.24 16.46
C GLU A 119 33.04 38.70 16.72
N GLU A 120 32.30 39.34 15.79
CA GLU A 120 31.71 40.67 16.00
C GLU A 120 30.69 40.70 17.14
N GLU A 121 29.74 39.75 17.20
CA GLU A 121 28.75 39.67 18.30
C GLU A 121 29.41 39.39 19.65
N ALA A 122 30.46 38.56 19.70
CA ALA A 122 31.22 38.30 20.92
C ALA A 122 32.02 39.52 21.38
N ASN A 123 32.46 40.37 20.45
CA ASN A 123 33.20 41.60 20.76
C ASN A 123 32.26 42.69 21.30
N TRP A 124 31.05 42.83 20.74
CA TRP A 124 30.02 43.74 21.26
C TRP A 124 29.52 43.37 22.66
N LYS A 125 29.50 42.09 23.02
CA LYS A 125 29.08 41.62 24.36
C LYS A 125 30.15 41.80 25.44
N ARG A 126 31.36 42.24 25.08
CA ARG A 126 32.49 42.47 26.00
C ARG A 126 32.73 43.94 26.33
N LEU A 127 31.99 44.86 25.71
CA LEU A 127 31.93 46.29 26.03
C LEU A 127 30.75 46.57 26.95
#